data_AF-A0A4V2Z185-F1
#
_entry.id   AF-A0A4V2Z185-F1
#
_cell.length_a   1.000
_cell.length_b   1.000
_cell.length_c   1.000
_cell.angle_alpha   90.00
_cell.angle_beta   90.00
_cell.angle_gamma   90.00
#
_symmetry.space_group_name_H-M   'P 1'
#
loop_
_entity.id
_entity.type
_entity.pdbx_description
1 polymer ?
#
loop_
_entity_poly.entity_id
_entity_poly.type
_entity_poly.pdbx_seq_one_letter_code
_entity_poly.pdbx_strand_id
1 'polypeptide(L)' 'MPTKKALFFIALLFVISFSTSFFIIRSNDHIECETAVKKELDKNGNEVAKEEHVCKEKYSF' A
#
# COMPACT_ATOMS: atom_id res chain seq x y z
N MET A 1 -18.89 -6.81 35.04
CA MET A 1 -17.53 -7.25 34.66
C MET A 1 -17.63 -8.17 33.45
N PRO A 2 -16.79 -8.00 32.43
CA PRO A 2 -16.76 -8.92 31.30
C PRO A 2 -16.37 -10.33 31.75
N THR A 3 -17.01 -11.35 31.19
CA THR A 3 -16.70 -12.75 31.49
C THR A 3 -15.37 -13.16 30.87
N LYS A 4 -14.74 -14.24 31.36
CA LYS A 4 -13.51 -14.79 30.78
C LYS A 4 -13.65 -15.08 29.28
N LYS A 5 -14.83 -15.56 28.84
CA LYS A 5 -15.13 -15.78 27.42
C LYS A 5 -15.16 -14.48 26.63
N ALA A 6 -15.82 -13.43 27.17
CA ALA A 6 -15.84 -12.13 26.54
C ALA A 6 -14.44 -11.52 26.40
N LEU A 7 -13.60 -11.62 27.44
CA LEU A 7 -12.20 -11.18 27.39
C LEU A 7 -11.40 -11.93 26.32
N PHE A 8 -11.62 -13.24 26.17
CA PHE A 8 -10.99 -14.03 25.11
C PHE A 8 -11.40 -13.55 23.72
N PHE A 9 -12.70 -13.32 23.49
CA PHE A 9 -13.19 -12.81 22.20
C PHE A 9 -12.66 -11.41 21.89
N ILE A 10 -12.58 -10.53 22.89
CA ILE A 10 -12.02 -9.18 22.72
C ILE A 10 -10.54 -9.27 22.32
N ALA A 11 -9.76 -10.11 23.01
CA ALA A 11 -8.36 -10.31 22.68
C ALA A 11 -8.18 -10.88 21.26
N LEU A 12 -9.02 -11.85 20.88
CA LEU A 12 -8.99 -12.44 19.53
C LEU A 12 -9.29 -11.40 18.46
N LEU A 13 -10.34 -10.60 18.64
CA LEU A 13 -10.71 -9.53 17.71
C LEU A 13 -9.60 -8.47 17.60
N PHE A 14 -8.98 -8.12 18.72
CA PHE A 14 -7.86 -7.19 18.73
C PHE A 14 -6.68 -7.73 17.92
N VAL A 15 -6.27 -8.98 18.16
CA VAL A 15 -5.15 -9.61 17.43
C VAL A 15 -5.43 -9.64 15.94
N ILE A 16 -6.62 -10.09 15.52
CA ILE A 16 -6.99 -10.13 14.09
C ILE A 16 -6.93 -8.73 13.48
N SER A 17 -7.59 -7.75 14.11
CA SER A 17 -7.65 -6.37 13.58
C SER A 17 -6.27 -5.73 13.51
N PHE A 18 -5.46 -5.91 14.54
CA PHE A 18 -4.10 -5.38 14.60
C PHE A 18 -3.21 -6.03 13.53
N SER A 19 -3.22 -7.36 13.43
CA SER A 19 -2.42 -8.09 12.45
C SER A 19 -2.79 -7.72 11.01
N THR A 20 -4.08 -7.64 10.68
CA THR A 20 -4.53 -7.23 9.34
C THR A 20 -4.13 -5.80 9.02
N SER A 21 -4.34 -4.86 9.95
CA SER A 21 -3.98 -3.45 9.73
C SER A 21 -2.46 -3.29 9.58
N PHE A 22 -1.68 -3.96 10.42
CA PHE A 22 -0.23 -3.94 10.35
C PHE A 22 0.28 -4.51 9.02
N PHE A 23 -0.29 -5.62 8.56
CA PHE A 23 0.05 -6.21 7.27
C PHE A 23 -0.23 -5.24 6.12
N ILE A 24 -1.43 -4.64 6.07
CA ILE A 24 -1.80 -3.67 5.03
C ILE A 24 -0.81 -2.50 5.02
N ILE A 25 -0.52 -1.88 6.17
CA ILE A 25 0.39 -0.74 6.24
C ILE A 25 1.80 -1.10 5.76
N ARG A 26 2.30 -2.28 6.15
CA ARG A 26 3.66 -2.73 5.76
C ARG A 26 3.76 -3.24 4.35
N SER A 27 2.65 -3.67 3.76
CA SER A 27 2.62 -4.11 2.37
C SER A 27 2.21 -3.00 1.40
N ASN A 28 1.84 -1.82 1.90
CA ASN A 28 1.42 -0.67 1.11
C ASN A 28 2.25 0.58 1.44
N ASP A 29 3.55 0.40 1.74
CA ASP A 29 4.45 1.52 2.06
C ASP A 29 5.11 2.13 0.82
N HIS A 30 4.85 1.59 -0.38
CA HIS A 30 5.32 2.09 -1.67
C HIS A 30 6.84 2.35 -1.73
N ILE A 31 7.63 1.71 -0.85
CA ILE A 31 9.08 1.90 -0.77
C ILE A 31 9.76 1.46 -2.08
N GLU A 32 9.15 0.52 -2.79
CA GLU A 32 9.62 0.00 -4.07
C GLU A 32 9.03 0.73 -5.28
N CYS A 33 8.24 1.77 -5.05
CA CYS A 33 7.73 2.64 -6.10
C CYS A 33 8.74 3.76 -6.42
N GLU A 34 9.00 3.94 -7.71
CA GLU A 34 9.82 5.04 -8.22
C GLU A 34 8.98 5.91 -9.16
N THR A 35 9.24 7.22 -9.14
CA THR A 35 8.67 8.13 -10.14
C THR A 35 9.72 8.37 -11.21
N ALA A 36 9.50 7.83 -12.41
CA ALA A 36 10.40 7.99 -13.54
C ALA A 36 9.90 9.13 -14.44
N VAL A 37 10.76 10.10 -14.73
CA VAL A 37 10.46 11.15 -15.72
C VAL A 37 10.95 10.69 -17.08
N LYS A 38 10.03 10.31 -17.96
CA LYS A 38 10.34 9.97 -19.36
C LYS A 38 10.11 11.19 -20.23
N LYS A 39 11.11 11.55 -21.01
CA LYS A 39 10.95 12.54 -22.09
C LYS A 39 10.45 11.83 -23.33
N GLU A 40 9.27 12.19 -23.79
CA GLU A 40 8.70 11.69 -25.05
C GLU A 40 8.40 12.87 -25.99
N LEU A 41 8.42 12.61 -27.29
CA LEU A 41 7.98 13.60 -28.29
C LEU A 41 6.47 13.48 -28.45
N ASP A 42 5.76 14.59 -28.30
CA ASP A 42 4.35 14.63 -28.60
C ASP A 42 4.11 14.52 -30.12
N LYS A 43 2.84 14.37 -30.52
CA LYS A 43 2.42 14.32 -31.92
C LYS A 43 2.77 15.56 -32.77
N ASN A 44 3.16 16.66 -32.12
CA ASN A 44 3.54 17.92 -32.74
C ASN A 44 5.07 18.11 -32.76
N GLY A 45 5.84 17.13 -32.25
CA GLY A 45 7.30 17.16 -32.19
C GLY A 45 7.87 17.95 -31.01
N ASN A 46 7.07 18.30 -30.00
CA ASN A 46 7.57 18.95 -28.79
C ASN A 46 8.05 17.91 -27.78
N GLU A 47 9.17 18.19 -27.11
CA GLU A 47 9.57 17.40 -25.94
C GLU A 47 8.60 17.63 -24.78
N VAL A 48 7.94 16.57 -24.34
CA VAL A 48 7.09 16.55 -23.16
C VAL A 48 7.69 15.62 -22.11
N ALA A 49 7.76 16.11 -20.88
CA ALA A 49 8.13 15.29 -19.73
C ALA A 49 6.87 14.61 -19.20
N LYS A 50 6.87 13.28 -19.20
CA LYS A 50 5.81 12.46 -18.62
C LYS A 50 6.34 11.80 -17.36
N GLU A 51 5.66 12.07 -16.25
CA GLU A 51 5.88 11.36 -15.00
C GLU A 51 5.17 10.00 -15.08
N GLU A 52 5.94 8.93 -14.92
CA GLU A 52 5.44 7.57 -14.83
C GLU A 52 5.69 7.05 -13.41
N HIS A 53 4.63 6.64 -12.74
CA HIS A 53 4.73 6.01 -11.43
C HIS A 53 4.92 4.50 -11.62
N VAL A 54 6.08 3.99 -11.24
CA VAL A 54 6.45 2.58 -11.42
C VAL A 54 6.52 1.92 -10.05
N CYS A 55 5.48 1.15 -9.71
CA CYS A 55 5.46 0.32 -8.51
C CYS A 55 5.83 -1.12 -8.83
N LYS A 56 6.77 -1.70 -8.07
CA LYS A 56 7.23 -3.09 -8.23
C LYS A 56 6.57 -4.06 -7.25
N GLU A 57 5.49 -3.61 -6.60
CA GLU A 57 4.80 -4.36 -5.56
C GLU A 57 4.21 -5.66 -6.08
N LYS A 58 4.48 -6.76 -5.37
CA LYS A 58 3.94 -8.09 -5.72
C LYS A 58 2.41 -8.12 -5.62
N TYR A 59 1.84 -7.27 -4.79
CA TYR A 59 0.41 -7.14 -4.58
C TYR A 59 0.05 -5.66 -4.60
N SER A 60 -0.87 -5.26 -5.46
CA SER A 60 -1.50 -3.94 -5.43
C SER A 60 -2.71 -4.05 -4.50
N PHE A 61 -2.58 -3.54 -3.28
CA PHE A 61 -3.65 -3.52 -2.28
C PHE A 61 -4.28 -2.14 -2.16
#